data_AF-A0ABD0QSG8-F1
#
_entry.id   AF-A0ABD0QSG8-F1
#
_cell.length_a   1.000
_cell.length_b   1.000
_cell.length_c   1.000
_cell.angle_alpha   90.00
_cell.angle_beta   90.00
_cell.angle_gamma   90.00
#
_symmetry.space_group_name_H-M   'P 1'
#
loop_
_entity.id
_entity.type
_entity.pdbx_description
1 polymer ?
#
loop_
_entity_poly.entity_id
_entity_poly.type
_entity_poly.pdbx_seq_one_letter_code
_entity_poly.pdbx_strand_id
1 'polypeptide(L)'
;TYEAGRTVLALDFMVFTLRLIHIFAIHKQLGPKIIIVERMIKDVFFFLFFLSVWLIAYGVTTQALLHPNDPRIDWVFRRALYRPYLHIFGQIPLEEID
;
A
#
# COMPACT_ATOMS: atom_id res chain seq x y z
N THR A 1 14.82 -0.03 -24.67
CA THR A 1 14.24 -1.40 -24.82
C THR A 1 14.77 -2.37 -23.78
N TYR A 2 16.08 -2.43 -23.52
CA TYR A 2 16.68 -3.29 -22.48
C TYR A 2 16.12 -3.04 -21.06
N GLU A 3 16.01 -1.76 -20.65
CA GLU A 3 15.45 -1.37 -19.35
C GLU A 3 14.00 -1.84 -19.15
N ALA A 4 13.15 -1.65 -20.17
CA ALA A 4 11.77 -2.13 -20.12
C ALA A 4 11.70 -3.67 -20.05
N GLY A 5 12.57 -4.37 -20.79
CA GLY A 5 12.66 -5.84 -20.72
C GLY A 5 13.07 -6.34 -19.33
N ARG A 6 14.01 -5.65 -18.67
CA ARG A 6 14.41 -5.95 -17.29
C ARG A 6 13.25 -5.73 -16.30
N THR A 7 12.51 -4.63 -16.42
CA THR A 7 11.34 -4.36 -15.57
C THR A 7 10.24 -5.40 -15.77
N VAL A 8 9.94 -5.77 -17.01
CA VAL A 8 8.92 -6.77 -17.32
C VAL A 8 9.32 -8.15 -16.77
N LEU A 9 10.58 -8.56 -16.93
CA LEU A 9 11.06 -9.83 -16.40
C LEU A 9 11.05 -9.86 -14.86
N ALA A 10 11.35 -8.73 -14.20
CA ALA A 10 11.22 -8.62 -12.74
C ALA A 10 9.76 -8.77 -12.28
N LEU A 11 8.81 -8.14 -12.99
CA LEU A 11 7.38 -8.28 -12.70
C LEU A 11 6.88 -9.71 -12.96
N ASP A 12 7.33 -10.34 -14.04
CA ASP A 12 6.99 -11.73 -14.37
C ASP A 12 7.47 -12.69 -13.27
N PHE A 13 8.70 -12.48 -12.77
CA PHE A 13 9.21 -13.24 -11.63
C PHE A 13 8.36 -13.07 -10.36
N MET A 14 7.91 -11.84 -10.05
CA MET A 14 7.00 -11.59 -8.92
C MET A 14 5.70 -12.38 -9.08
N VAL A 15 5.07 -12.38 -10.25
CA VAL A 15 3.86 -13.15 -10.52
C VAL A 15 4.12 -14.66 -10.44
N PHE A 16 5.26 -15.13 -10.95
CA PHE A 16 5.63 -16.54 -10.90
C PHE A 16 5.79 -17.03 -9.45
N THR A 17 6.39 -16.23 -8.56
CA THR A 17 6.50 -16.59 -7.13
C THR A 17 5.14 -16.67 -6.43
N LEU A 18 4.14 -15.87 -6.81
CA LEU A 18 2.78 -16.01 -6.28
C LEU A 18 2.17 -17.39 -6.63
N ARG A 19 2.49 -17.95 -7.80
CA ARG A 19 2.04 -19.31 -8.19
C ARG A 19 2.57 -20.40 -7.25
N LEU A 20 3.72 -20.19 -6.61
CA LEU A 20 4.24 -21.13 -5.62
C LEU A 20 3.31 -21.24 -4.39
N ILE A 21 2.61 -20.17 -4.01
CA ILE A 21 1.66 -20.18 -2.88
C ILE A 21 0.55 -21.21 -3.13
N HIS A 22 0.05 -21.30 -4.36
CA HIS A 22 -0.96 -22.30 -4.74
C HIS A 22 -0.41 -23.74 -4.65
N ILE A 23 0.86 -23.96 -4.98
CA ILE A 23 1.51 -25.26 -4.83
C ILE A 23 1.69 -25.60 -3.34
N PHE A 24 2.10 -24.63 -2.51
CA PHE A 24 2.24 -24.81 -1.06
C PHE A 24 0.90 -25.01 -0.33
N ALA A 25 -0.22 -24.54 -0.90
CA ALA A 25 -1.55 -24.75 -0.35
C ALA A 25 -1.95 -26.24 -0.28
N ILE A 26 -1.34 -27.11 -1.10
CA ILE A 26 -1.59 -28.56 -1.11
C ILE A 26 -0.88 -29.26 0.07
N HIS A 27 0.11 -28.62 0.71
CA HIS A 27 0.88 -29.21 1.79
C HIS A 27 0.07 -29.37 3.09
N LYS A 28 0.06 -30.56 3.69
CA LYS A 28 -0.77 -30.92 4.86
C LYS A 28 -0.67 -29.97 6.06
N GLN A 29 0.49 -29.36 6.32
CA GLN A 29 0.69 -28.45 7.47
C GLN A 29 0.54 -26.96 7.14
N LEU A 30 0.75 -26.57 5.88
CA LEU A 30 0.77 -25.16 5.46
C LEU A 30 -0.52 -24.74 4.74
N GLY A 31 -1.22 -25.70 4.12
CA GLY A 31 -2.49 -25.49 3.43
C GLY A 31 -3.56 -24.82 4.29
N PRO A 32 -3.86 -25.32 5.51
CA PRO A 32 -4.89 -24.71 6.36
C PRO A 32 -4.60 -23.24 6.69
N LYS A 33 -3.33 -22.86 6.87
CA LYS A 33 -2.94 -21.47 7.15
C LYS A 33 -3.15 -20.57 5.93
N ILE A 34 -2.80 -21.04 4.73
CA ILE A 34 -2.98 -20.28 3.48
C ILE A 34 -4.48 -20.04 3.21
N ILE A 35 -5.33 -21.04 3.42
CA ILE A 35 -6.79 -20.93 3.24
C ILE A 35 -7.40 -19.90 4.21
N ILE A 36 -6.91 -19.86 5.46
CA ILE A 36 -7.37 -18.87 6.44
C ILE A 36 -6.99 -17.46 6.00
N VAL A 37 -5.74 -17.25 5.55
CA VAL A 37 -5.28 -15.94 5.05
C VAL A 37 -6.14 -15.47 3.87
N GLU A 38 -6.42 -16.35 2.90
CA GLU A 38 -7.29 -16.03 1.76
C GLU A 38 -8.68 -15.55 2.20
N ARG A 39 -9.25 -16.19 3.24
CA ARG A 39 -10.56 -15.79 3.77
C ARG A 39 -10.52 -14.42 4.47
N MET A 40 -9.42 -14.10 5.13
CA MET A 40 -9.22 -12.80 5.81
C MET A 40 -9.00 -11.64 4.83
N ILE A 41 -8.63 -11.89 3.57
CA ILE A 41 -8.47 -10.84 2.56
C ILE A 41 -9.77 -10.03 2.37
N LYS A 42 -10.94 -10.66 2.52
CA LYS A 42 -12.22 -9.95 2.43
C LYS A 42 -12.40 -8.92 3.54
N ASP A 43 -12.01 -9.27 4.76
CA ASP A 43 -12.06 -8.36 5.91
C ASP A 43 -11.02 -7.25 5.77
N VAL A 44 -9.83 -7.57 5.26
CA VAL A 44 -8.78 -6.59 4.95
C VAL A 44 -9.24 -5.60 3.88
N PHE A 45 -9.95 -6.05 2.85
CA PHE A 45 -10.48 -5.18 1.81
C PHE A 45 -11.48 -4.17 2.38
N PHE A 46 -12.39 -4.62 3.25
CA PHE A 46 -13.32 -3.72 3.94
C PHE A 46 -12.57 -2.70 4.80
N PHE A 47 -11.57 -3.14 5.57
CA PHE A 47 -10.74 -2.24 6.36
C PHE A 47 -10.01 -1.20 5.50
N LEU A 48 -9.39 -1.62 4.39
CA LEU A 48 -8.69 -0.72 3.48
C LEU A 48 -9.61 0.33 2.85
N PHE A 49 -10.89 0.01 2.62
CA PHE A 49 -11.87 0.98 2.14
C PHE A 49 -12.09 2.12 3.15
N PHE A 50 -12.38 1.79 4.41
CA PHE A 50 -12.53 2.80 5.47
C PHE A 50 -11.24 3.56 5.72
N LEU A 51 -10.11 2.86 5.75
CA LEU A 51 -8.79 3.46 5.91
C LEU A 51 -8.52 4.48 4.82
N SER A 52 -8.81 4.16 3.56
CA SER A 52 -8.58 5.06 2.42
C SER A 52 -9.40 6.34 2.53
N VAL A 53 -10.70 6.24 2.88
CA VAL A 53 -11.56 7.41 3.07
C VAL A 53 -11.03 8.30 4.20
N TRP A 54 -10.66 7.71 5.33
CA TRP A 54 -10.11 8.43 6.47
C TRP A 54 -8.75 9.08 6.12
N LEU A 55 -7.88 8.35 5.43
CA LEU A 55 -6.57 8.81 5.00
C LEU A 55 -6.65 10.02 4.08
N ILE A 56 -7.57 9.98 3.10
CA ILE A 56 -7.81 11.09 2.17
C ILE A 56 -8.29 12.31 2.95
N ALA A 57 -9.26 12.16 3.86
CA ALA A 57 -9.79 13.28 4.63
C ALA A 57 -8.70 13.95 5.48
N TYR A 58 -7.91 13.15 6.19
CA TYR A 58 -6.78 13.66 6.99
C TYR A 58 -5.70 14.32 6.13
N GLY A 59 -5.30 13.65 5.04
CA GLY A 59 -4.26 14.12 4.14
C GLY A 59 -4.61 15.42 3.43
N VAL A 60 -5.83 15.53 2.91
CA VAL A 60 -6.33 16.75 2.24
C VAL A 60 -6.42 17.89 3.24
N THR A 61 -6.95 17.65 4.45
CA THR A 61 -7.06 18.68 5.49
C THR A 61 -5.66 19.20 5.90
N THR A 62 -4.71 18.29 6.11
CA THR A 62 -3.34 18.64 6.49
C THR A 62 -2.63 19.44 5.40
N GLN A 63 -2.78 19.05 4.13
CA GLN A 63 -2.22 19.80 3.00
C GLN A 63 -2.88 21.17 2.85
N ALA A 64 -4.21 21.25 2.96
CA ALA A 64 -4.95 22.50 2.84
C ALA A 64 -4.59 23.50 3.95
N LEU A 65 -4.33 23.01 5.16
CA LEU A 65 -3.96 23.86 6.30
C LEU A 65 -2.50 24.32 6.26
N LEU A 66 -1.57 23.43 5.91
CA LEU A 66 -0.13 23.73 5.96
C LEU A 66 0.40 24.41 4.68
N HIS A 67 -0.16 24.10 3.51
CA HIS A 67 0.34 24.59 2.22
C HIS A 67 -0.82 25.03 1.30
N PRO A 68 -1.48 26.17 1.60
CA PRO A 68 -2.67 26.62 0.88
C PRO A 68 -2.43 27.05 -0.57
N ASN A 69 -1.18 27.19 -1.02
CA ASN A 69 -0.85 27.83 -2.30
C ASN A 69 0.13 27.03 -3.19
N ASP A 70 0.20 25.71 -3.03
CA ASP A 70 1.05 24.83 -3.86
C ASP A 70 0.28 24.30 -5.10
N PRO A 71 0.61 24.74 -6.33
CA PRO A 71 -0.14 24.36 -7.55
C PRO A 71 0.25 22.99 -8.13
N ARG A 72 1.25 22.31 -7.56
CA ARG A 72 1.76 21.03 -8.07
C ARG A 72 0.95 19.85 -7.56
N ILE A 73 -0.05 19.44 -8.35
CA ILE A 73 -0.96 18.33 -8.05
C ILE A 73 -0.20 17.02 -7.74
N ASP A 74 0.87 16.71 -8.46
CA ASP A 74 1.70 15.51 -8.20
C ASP A 74 2.33 15.50 -6.80
N TRP A 75 2.77 16.67 -6.32
CA TRP A 75 3.35 16.83 -4.98
C TRP A 75 2.28 16.81 -3.90
N VAL A 76 1.13 17.44 -4.16
CA VAL A 76 -0.05 17.42 -3.28
C VAL A 76 -0.55 15.99 -3.06
N PHE A 77 -0.68 15.20 -4.13
CA PHE A 77 -1.14 13.81 -4.03
C PHE A 77 -0.15 12.94 -3.25
N ARG A 78 1.16 13.09 -3.52
CA ARG A 78 2.20 12.40 -2.77
C ARG A 78 2.18 12.80 -1.30
N ARG A 79 2.04 14.09 -0.97
CA ARG A 79 2.05 14.56 0.43
C ARG A 79 0.77 14.18 1.19
N ALA A 80 -0.39 14.25 0.54
CA ALA A 80 -1.69 13.94 1.13
C ALA A 80 -1.93 12.44 1.32
N LEU A 81 -1.36 11.55 0.51
CA LEU A 81 -1.58 10.11 0.66
C LEU A 81 -0.38 9.39 1.27
N TYR A 82 0.83 9.69 0.80
CA TYR A 82 2.02 8.93 1.19
C TYR A 82 2.41 9.19 2.65
N ARG A 83 2.39 10.45 3.10
CA ARG A 83 2.78 10.75 4.50
C ARG A 83 1.78 10.20 5.51
N PRO A 84 0.46 10.40 5.36
CA PRO A 84 -0.48 9.80 6.30
C PRO A 84 -0.44 8.27 6.29
N TYR A 85 -0.13 7.66 5.14
CA TYR A 85 0.03 6.21 5.05
C TYR A 85 1.21 5.74 5.90
N LEU A 86 2.36 6.43 5.81
CA LEU A 86 3.55 6.11 6.61
C LEU A 86 3.35 6.35 8.11
N HIS A 87 2.50 7.31 8.51
CA HIS A 87 2.15 7.53 9.91
C HIS A 87 1.51 6.29 10.56
N ILE A 88 0.72 5.52 9.80
CA ILE A 88 0.08 4.28 10.29
C ILE A 88 1.14 3.22 10.63
N PHE A 89 2.29 3.21 9.95
CA PHE A 89 3.41 2.31 10.22
C PHE A 89 4.38 2.84 11.29
N GLY A 90 4.04 3.95 11.96
CA GLY A 90 4.86 4.56 13.01
C GLY A 90 6.01 5.43 12.51
N GLN A 91 6.08 5.70 11.21
CA GLN A 91 7.04 6.66 10.64
C GLN A 91 6.47 8.06 10.71
N ILE A 92 6.53 8.67 11.90
CA ILE A 92 6.13 10.05 12.13
C ILE A 92 7.38 10.93 12.00
N PRO A 93 7.52 11.75 10.95
CA PRO A 93 8.58 12.73 10.89
C PRO A 93 8.31 13.82 11.94
N LEU A 94 8.92 13.67 13.12
CA LEU A 94 8.81 14.61 14.24
C LEU A 94 9.39 15.99 13.90
N GLU A 95 10.27 16.07 12.89
CA GLU A 95 10.99 17.28 12.48
C GLU A 95 10.14 18.28 11.67
N GLU A 96 8.91 17.91 11.29
CA GLU A 96 7.94 18.82 10.66
C GLU A 96 6.80 19.26 11.60
N ILE A 97 6.79 18.79 12.85
CA ILE A 97 5.74 19.06 13.85
C ILE A 97 6.13 20.21 14.80
N ASP A 98 7.42 20.58 14.85
CA ASP A 98 7.94 21.74 15.61
C ASP A 98 8.01 23.03 14.77
#